data_AF-A0A9X2GVN6-F1
#
_entry.id   AF-A0A9X2GVN6-F1
#
_cell.length_a   1.000
_cell.length_b   1.000
_cell.length_c   1.000
_cell.angle_alpha   90.00
_cell.angle_beta   90.00
_cell.angle_gamma   90.00
#
_symmetry.space_group_name_H-M   'P 1'
#
loop_
_entity.id
_entity.type
_entity.pdbx_description
1 polymer ?
#
loop_
_entity_poly.entity_id
_entity_poly.type
_entity_poly.pdbx_seq_one_letter_code
_entity_poly.pdbx_strand_id
1 'polypeptide(L)'
;MGEAFADMLPYTLGLIVSPFPVVAVIALLVSTGGRAKATVFELAWLVVSWLVLLALTALLGALGAAGHGGQPAWLSCLVLVIGLVLLAVVFAGARRAARRPAGEAPRVPRWIVAMDAMTKPKIAGVATALIVANPVNLAALVGGAVTAGRVPLSPLQQAVLAAIFVVLGSVGVLAPYVLTMREGGEERLARLRAWLILHNSALTLLLIAVFGLLFLAKGLRGLLS
;
A
#
# COMPACT_ATOMS: atom_id res chain seq x y z
N MET A 1 8.79 -5.62 -20.69
CA MET A 1 8.98 -5.61 -19.22
C MET A 1 9.39 -4.23 -18.70
N GLY A 2 10.41 -3.56 -19.27
CA GLY A 2 10.84 -2.23 -18.81
C GLY A 2 9.76 -1.14 -18.88
N GLU A 3 8.97 -1.10 -19.96
CA GLU A 3 7.83 -0.18 -20.08
C GLU A 3 6.74 -0.45 -19.02
N ALA A 4 6.32 -1.71 -18.86
CA ALA A 4 5.36 -2.10 -17.81
C ALA A 4 5.86 -1.71 -16.41
N PHE A 5 7.16 -1.86 -16.15
CA PHE A 5 7.77 -1.43 -14.90
C PHE A 5 7.71 0.09 -14.71
N ALA A 6 8.08 0.87 -15.74
CA ALA A 6 8.02 2.32 -15.70
C ALA A 6 6.59 2.83 -15.44
N ASP A 7 5.60 2.21 -16.07
CA ASP A 7 4.18 2.49 -15.87
C ASP A 7 3.69 2.16 -14.45
N MET A 8 4.27 1.12 -13.82
CA MET A 8 3.93 0.69 -12.46
C MET A 8 4.58 1.57 -11.38
N LEU A 9 5.72 2.21 -11.66
CA LEU A 9 6.51 2.96 -10.66
C LEU A 9 5.69 3.93 -9.80
N PRO A 10 4.79 4.77 -10.35
CA PRO A 10 4.01 5.70 -9.52
C PRO A 10 3.16 5.00 -8.45
N TYR A 11 2.69 3.77 -8.72
CA TYR A 11 1.86 3.01 -7.79
C TYR A 11 2.67 2.40 -6.64
N THR A 12 3.99 2.19 -6.81
CA THR A 12 4.85 1.74 -5.70
C THR A 12 4.85 2.73 -4.53
N LEU A 13 4.66 4.03 -4.79
CA LEU A 13 4.64 5.08 -3.78
C LEU A 13 3.55 4.86 -2.72
N GLY A 14 2.42 4.24 -3.10
CA GLY A 14 1.33 3.94 -2.18
C GLY A 14 1.72 2.91 -1.12
N LEU A 15 2.56 1.94 -1.50
CA LEU A 15 3.11 0.94 -0.58
C LEU A 15 4.27 1.53 0.22
N ILE A 16 5.15 2.33 -0.41
CA ILE A 16 6.34 2.92 0.23
C ILE A 16 5.94 3.82 1.38
N VAL A 17 4.96 4.71 1.16
CA VAL A 17 4.63 5.77 2.11
C VAL A 17 3.48 5.35 3.05
N SER A 18 3.12 4.06 3.08
CA SER A 18 2.00 3.56 3.90
C SER A 18 2.33 3.66 5.40
N PRO A 19 1.74 4.61 6.16
CA PRO A 19 2.19 4.91 7.53
C PRO A 19 1.86 3.77 8.50
N PHE A 20 0.74 3.06 8.27
CA PHE A 20 0.27 2.01 9.18
C PHE A 20 1.18 0.78 9.22
N PRO A 21 1.59 0.18 8.08
CA PRO A 21 2.58 -0.90 8.07
C PRO A 21 3.90 -0.50 8.73
N VAL A 22 4.39 0.72 8.46
CA VAL A 22 5.64 1.21 9.07
C VAL A 22 5.48 1.31 10.60
N VAL A 23 4.39 1.89 11.09
CA VAL A 23 4.11 1.96 12.54
C VAL A 23 3.99 0.57 13.15
N ALA A 24 3.37 -0.39 12.46
CA ALA A 24 3.24 -1.77 12.91
C ALA A 24 4.61 -2.45 13.06
N VAL A 25 5.50 -2.31 12.07
CA VAL A 25 6.87 -2.84 12.13
C VAL A 25 7.65 -2.18 13.27
N ILE A 26 7.58 -0.85 13.42
CA ILE A 26 8.26 -0.16 14.51
C ILE A 26 7.75 -0.66 15.88
N ALA A 27 6.43 -0.80 16.05
CA ALA A 27 5.83 -1.30 17.28
C ALA A 27 6.30 -2.72 17.61
N LEU A 28 6.37 -3.59 16.59
CA LEU A 28 6.90 -4.93 16.76
C LEU A 28 8.39 -4.93 17.10
N LEU A 29 9.21 -4.10 16.45
CA LEU A 29 10.65 -4.07 16.71
C LEU A 29 11.02 -3.64 18.13
N VAL A 30 10.19 -2.81 18.77
CA VAL A 30 10.38 -2.37 20.16
C VAL A 30 9.73 -3.29 21.20
N SER A 31 9.01 -4.34 20.79
CA SER A 31 8.36 -5.28 21.71
C SER A 31 9.34 -6.36 22.19
N THR A 32 9.05 -7.00 23.33
CA THR A 32 9.80 -8.17 23.80
C THR A 32 9.69 -9.33 22.80
N GLY A 33 10.83 -9.91 22.38
CA GLY A 33 10.86 -10.91 21.29
C GLY A 33 10.45 -10.36 19.91
N GLY A 34 10.43 -9.03 19.78
CA GLY A 34 9.82 -8.27 18.70
C GLY A 34 10.36 -8.52 17.30
N ARG A 35 11.68 -8.69 17.18
CA ARG A 35 12.36 -8.94 15.90
C ARG A 35 11.79 -10.15 15.15
N ALA A 36 11.50 -11.25 15.85
CA ALA A 36 10.94 -12.44 15.19
C ALA A 36 9.52 -12.19 14.69
N LYS A 37 8.70 -11.41 15.41
CA LYS A 37 7.34 -11.05 14.98
C LYS A 37 7.38 -10.07 13.80
N ALA A 38 8.26 -9.07 13.86
CA ALA A 38 8.47 -8.12 12.78
C ALA A 38 8.94 -8.84 11.50
N THR A 39 9.77 -9.87 11.59
CA THR A 39 10.25 -10.60 10.40
C THR A 39 9.11 -11.41 9.78
N VAL A 40 8.26 -12.01 10.62
CA VAL A 40 7.05 -12.69 10.15
C VAL A 40 6.09 -11.69 9.48
N PHE A 41 5.92 -10.49 10.04
CA PHE A 41 5.12 -9.44 9.45
C PHE A 41 5.63 -9.06 8.06
N GLU A 42 6.94 -8.82 7.92
CA GLU A 42 7.54 -8.40 6.65
C GLU A 42 7.51 -9.49 5.58
N LEU A 43 7.81 -10.74 5.95
CA LEU A 43 7.71 -11.86 5.03
C LEU A 43 6.26 -12.06 4.56
N ALA A 44 5.30 -12.00 5.49
CA ALA A 44 3.89 -12.05 5.13
C ALA A 44 3.49 -10.86 4.25
N TRP A 45 3.99 -9.66 4.54
CA TRP A 45 3.73 -8.46 3.77
C TRP A 45 4.21 -8.60 2.32
N LEU A 46 5.45 -9.06 2.11
CA LEU A 46 6.02 -9.28 0.78
C LEU A 46 5.25 -10.37 0.03
N VAL A 47 5.05 -11.54 0.66
CA VAL A 47 4.38 -12.68 0.02
C VAL A 47 2.93 -12.33 -0.33
N VAL A 48 2.17 -11.75 0.59
CA VAL A 48 0.76 -11.41 0.34
C VAL A 48 0.64 -10.30 -0.69
N SER A 49 1.47 -9.26 -0.66
CA SER A 49 1.43 -8.20 -1.67
C SER A 49 1.71 -8.77 -3.07
N TRP A 50 2.68 -9.69 -3.16
CA TRP A 50 3.02 -10.36 -4.40
C TRP A 50 1.89 -11.25 -4.91
N LEU A 51 1.31 -12.08 -4.04
CA LEU A 51 0.17 -12.94 -4.37
C LEU A 51 -1.07 -12.15 -4.77
N VAL A 52 -1.39 -11.05 -4.06
CA VAL A 52 -2.53 -10.20 -4.40
C VAL A 52 -2.30 -9.51 -5.74
N LEU A 53 -1.11 -8.99 -6.01
CA LEU A 53 -0.78 -8.39 -7.30
C LEU A 53 -0.92 -9.41 -8.45
N LEU A 54 -0.42 -10.63 -8.27
CA LEU A 54 -0.57 -11.70 -9.25
C LEU A 54 -2.02 -12.09 -9.45
N ALA A 55 -2.78 -12.26 -8.37
CA ALA A 55 -4.19 -12.60 -8.43
C ALA A 55 -5.00 -11.53 -9.16
N LEU A 56 -4.74 -10.24 -8.87
CA LEU A 56 -5.38 -9.11 -9.56
C LEU A 56 -4.99 -9.08 -11.05
N THR A 57 -3.72 -9.31 -11.38
CA THR A 57 -3.25 -9.32 -12.77
C THR A 57 -3.88 -10.48 -13.56
N ALA A 58 -3.93 -11.68 -12.97
CA ALA A 58 -4.56 -12.84 -13.57
C ALA A 58 -6.07 -12.67 -13.72
N LEU A 59 -6.74 -12.11 -12.71
CA LEU A 59 -8.18 -11.81 -12.75
C LEU A 59 -8.49 -10.82 -13.87
N LEU A 60 -7.76 -9.71 -13.95
CA LEU A 60 -7.94 -8.72 -15.02
C LEU A 60 -7.66 -9.33 -16.39
N GLY A 61 -6.62 -10.15 -16.52
CA GLY A 61 -6.33 -10.89 -17.76
C GLY A 61 -7.48 -11.81 -18.18
N ALA A 62 -8.05 -12.56 -17.24
CA ALA A 62 -9.20 -13.45 -17.49
C ALA A 62 -10.48 -12.67 -17.87
N LEU A 63 -10.63 -11.43 -17.38
CA LEU A 63 -11.71 -10.51 -17.77
C LEU A 63 -11.44 -9.79 -19.11
N GLY A 64 -10.39 -10.15 -19.83
CA GLY A 64 -10.06 -9.56 -21.14
C GLY A 64 -9.45 -8.15 -21.05
N ALA A 65 -8.82 -7.79 -19.92
CA ALA A 65 -8.09 -6.53 -19.81
C ALA A 65 -6.84 -6.46 -20.71
N ALA A 66 -6.31 -7.62 -21.11
CA ALA A 66 -5.18 -7.75 -22.03
C ALA A 66 -5.69 -8.03 -23.45
N GLY A 67 -5.49 -7.08 -24.38
CA GLY A 67 -5.99 -7.20 -25.75
C GLY A 67 -5.24 -6.30 -26.73
N HIS A 68 -5.28 -6.66 -28.02
CA HIS A 68 -4.50 -6.02 -29.09
C HIS A 68 -5.11 -4.69 -29.61
N GLY A 69 -6.26 -4.27 -29.07
CA GLY A 69 -7.03 -3.11 -29.53
C GLY A 69 -7.03 -1.90 -28.59
N GLY A 70 -6.04 -1.80 -27.69
CA GLY A 70 -6.02 -0.77 -26.65
C GLY A 70 -6.73 -1.19 -25.36
N GLN A 71 -6.77 -0.28 -24.38
CA GLN A 71 -7.37 -0.55 -23.08
C GLN A 71 -8.91 -0.64 -23.22
N PRO A 72 -9.58 -1.71 -22.75
CA PRO A 72 -11.03 -1.81 -22.81
C PRO A 72 -11.72 -0.66 -22.06
N ALA A 73 -12.78 -0.10 -22.64
CA ALA A 73 -13.53 1.01 -22.04
C ALA A 73 -14.04 0.71 -20.63
N TRP A 74 -14.43 -0.55 -20.35
CA TRP A 74 -14.85 -0.98 -19.02
C TRP A 74 -13.72 -0.87 -17.99
N LEU A 75 -12.47 -1.14 -18.39
CA LEU A 75 -11.30 -1.05 -17.52
C LEU A 75 -10.97 0.41 -17.24
N SER A 76 -11.05 1.27 -18.26
CA SER A 76 -10.90 2.72 -18.11
C SER A 76 -11.98 3.29 -17.18
N CYS A 77 -13.23 2.84 -17.31
CA CYS A 77 -14.34 3.17 -16.42
C CYS A 77 -14.09 2.68 -14.99
N LEU A 78 -13.63 1.44 -14.79
CA LEU A 78 -13.28 0.91 -13.47
C LEU A 78 -12.20 1.76 -12.79
N VAL A 79 -11.12 2.07 -13.49
CA VAL A 79 -10.03 2.93 -12.99
C VAL A 79 -10.56 4.33 -12.65
N LEU A 80 -11.44 4.89 -13.47
CA LEU A 80 -12.09 6.18 -13.22
C LEU A 80 -12.94 6.14 -11.94
N VAL A 81 -13.79 5.12 -11.79
CA VAL A 81 -14.65 4.92 -10.62
C VAL A 81 -13.81 4.77 -9.35
N ILE A 82 -12.72 4.00 -9.39
CA ILE A 82 -11.78 3.90 -8.26
C ILE A 82 -11.23 5.29 -7.90
N GLY A 83 -10.81 6.08 -8.88
CA GLY A 83 -10.35 7.45 -8.65
C GLY A 83 -11.39 8.32 -7.97
N LEU A 84 -12.64 8.29 -8.46
CA LEU A 84 -13.76 9.03 -7.87
C LEU A 84 -14.07 8.59 -6.44
N VAL A 85 -14.08 7.28 -6.16
CA VAL A 85 -14.30 6.73 -4.81
C VAL A 85 -13.21 7.19 -3.85
N LEU A 86 -11.93 7.14 -4.27
CA LEU A 86 -10.82 7.62 -3.45
C LEU A 86 -10.97 9.12 -3.14
N LEU A 87 -11.32 9.95 -4.12
CA LEU A 87 -11.56 11.38 -3.91
C LEU A 87 -12.77 11.65 -3.00
N ALA A 88 -13.83 10.84 -3.09
CA ALA A 88 -14.95 10.92 -2.17
C ALA A 88 -14.54 10.58 -0.73
N VAL A 89 -13.66 9.58 -0.53
CA VAL A 89 -13.08 9.25 0.78
C VAL A 89 -12.25 10.42 1.33
N VAL A 90 -11.45 11.10 0.48
CA VAL A 90 -10.69 12.29 0.89
C VAL A 90 -11.63 13.39 1.37
N PHE A 91 -12.68 13.67 0.60
CA PHE A 91 -13.64 14.70 0.94
C PHE A 91 -14.36 14.42 2.26
N ALA A 92 -14.80 13.17 2.47
CA ALA A 92 -15.42 12.73 3.72
C ALA A 92 -14.44 12.85 4.90
N GLY A 93 -13.18 12.43 4.71
CA GLY A 93 -12.13 12.51 5.73
C GLY A 93 -11.76 13.95 6.09
N ALA A 94 -11.63 14.83 5.10
CA ALA A 94 -11.36 16.26 5.31
C ALA A 94 -12.51 16.95 6.06
N ARG A 95 -13.76 16.67 5.69
CA ARG A 95 -14.94 17.16 6.43
C ARG A 95 -14.95 16.68 7.89
N ARG A 96 -14.59 15.42 8.12
CA ARG A 96 -14.51 14.87 9.48
C ARG A 96 -13.39 15.53 10.29
N ALA A 97 -12.24 15.76 9.67
CA ALA A 97 -11.11 16.45 10.30
C ALA A 97 -11.46 17.90 10.68
N ALA A 98 -12.13 18.64 9.79
CA ALA A 98 -12.57 20.02 10.05
C ALA A 98 -13.59 20.14 11.20
N ARG A 99 -14.31 19.05 11.52
CA ARG A 99 -15.28 19.00 12.63
C ARG A 99 -14.66 18.56 13.96
N ARG A 100 -13.38 18.21 14.00
CA ARG A 100 -12.72 17.78 15.25
C ARG A 100 -12.41 18.99 16.13
N PRO A 101 -12.69 18.91 17.45
CA PRO A 101 -12.27 19.95 18.38
C PRO A 101 -10.74 20.11 18.38
N ALA A 102 -10.27 21.36 18.44
CA ALA A 102 -8.84 21.64 18.56
C ALA A 102 -8.30 21.06 19.90
N GLY A 103 -7.17 20.37 19.85
CA GLY A 103 -6.46 19.88 21.04
C GLY A 103 -6.70 18.41 21.43
N GLU A 104 -7.48 17.64 20.67
CA GLU A 104 -7.64 16.20 20.94
C GLU A 104 -6.35 15.44 20.54
N ALA A 105 -5.59 14.97 21.53
CA ALA A 105 -4.35 14.24 21.29
C ALA A 105 -4.61 12.96 20.46
N PRO A 106 -3.79 12.66 19.43
CA PRO A 106 -3.91 11.42 18.67
C PRO A 106 -3.73 10.22 19.60
N ARG A 107 -4.80 9.48 19.84
CA ARG A 107 -4.73 8.24 20.62
C ARG A 107 -4.06 7.16 19.79
N VAL A 108 -3.07 6.47 20.38
CA VAL A 108 -2.48 5.28 19.77
C VAL A 108 -3.60 4.29 19.44
N PRO A 109 -3.73 3.84 18.18
CA PRO A 109 -4.73 2.85 17.81
C PRO A 109 -4.64 1.60 18.68
N ARG A 110 -5.78 1.14 19.22
CA ARG A 110 -5.86 -0.02 20.12
C ARG A 110 -5.26 -1.30 19.52
N TRP A 111 -5.37 -1.46 18.20
CA TRP A 111 -4.82 -2.63 17.52
C TRP A 111 -3.29 -2.69 17.57
N ILE A 112 -2.60 -1.54 17.61
CA ILE A 112 -1.14 -1.49 17.72
C ILE A 112 -0.70 -2.01 19.09
N VAL A 113 -1.41 -1.61 20.15
CA VAL A 113 -1.13 -2.11 21.51
C VAL A 113 -1.44 -3.62 21.61
N ALA A 114 -2.51 -4.07 20.95
CA ALA A 114 -2.89 -5.48 20.94
C ALA A 114 -1.83 -6.39 20.28
N MET A 115 -1.02 -5.88 19.35
CA MET A 115 0.02 -6.66 18.65
C MET A 115 1.10 -7.20 19.59
N ASP A 116 1.36 -6.54 20.72
CA ASP A 116 2.36 -6.99 21.69
C ASP A 116 2.02 -8.38 22.24
N ALA A 117 0.73 -8.66 22.45
CA ALA A 117 0.23 -9.95 22.92
C ALA A 117 -0.04 -10.98 21.80
N MET A 118 0.11 -10.60 20.53
CA MET A 118 -0.21 -11.50 19.40
C MET A 118 0.89 -12.53 19.15
N THR A 119 0.47 -13.73 18.73
CA THR A 119 1.35 -14.80 18.24
C THR A 119 1.81 -14.52 16.81
N LYS A 120 2.92 -15.13 16.37
CA LYS A 120 3.47 -14.96 15.01
C LYS A 120 2.43 -15.16 13.88
N PRO A 121 1.55 -16.19 13.91
CA PRO A 121 0.52 -16.35 12.88
C PRO A 121 -0.50 -15.21 12.86
N LYS A 122 -0.88 -14.67 14.03
CA LYS A 122 -1.78 -13.51 14.11
C LYS A 122 -1.12 -12.27 13.51
N ILE A 123 0.19 -12.09 13.71
CA ILE A 123 0.95 -10.99 13.10
C ILE A 123 0.98 -11.10 11.57
N ALA A 124 1.15 -12.31 11.01
CA ALA A 124 0.99 -12.53 9.57
C ALA A 124 -0.41 -12.14 9.09
N GLY A 125 -1.45 -12.48 9.86
CA GLY A 125 -2.83 -12.05 9.58
C GLY A 125 -3.02 -10.52 9.60
N VAL A 126 -2.34 -9.80 10.50
CA VAL A 126 -2.34 -8.33 10.50
C VAL A 126 -1.69 -7.78 9.24
N ALA A 127 -0.56 -8.35 8.79
CA ALA A 127 0.09 -7.95 7.54
C ALA A 127 -0.85 -8.13 6.35
N THR A 128 -1.51 -9.30 6.26
CA THR A 128 -2.52 -9.57 5.23
C THR A 128 -3.66 -8.55 5.26
N ALA A 129 -4.22 -8.29 6.45
CA ALA A 129 -5.31 -7.33 6.62
C ALA A 129 -4.89 -5.92 6.20
N LEU A 130 -3.68 -5.48 6.55
CA LEU A 130 -3.18 -4.17 6.14
C LEU A 130 -2.98 -4.06 4.63
N ILE A 131 -2.74 -5.16 3.91
CA ILE A 131 -2.65 -5.12 2.44
C ILE A 131 -4.04 -5.02 1.81
N VAL A 132 -4.97 -5.88 2.23
CA VAL A 132 -6.28 -6.01 1.55
C VAL A 132 -7.32 -5.00 2.02
N ALA A 133 -7.26 -4.54 3.27
CA ALA A 133 -8.25 -3.64 3.86
C ALA A 133 -7.80 -2.17 3.84
N ASN A 134 -6.53 -1.89 3.59
CA ASN A 134 -6.05 -0.51 3.46
C ASN A 134 -6.33 -0.01 2.03
N PRO A 135 -7.14 1.04 1.86
CA PRO A 135 -7.53 1.53 0.54
C PRO A 135 -6.33 2.02 -0.29
N VAL A 136 -5.28 2.56 0.34
CA VAL A 136 -4.07 3.01 -0.37
C VAL A 136 -3.28 1.82 -0.90
N ASN A 137 -3.09 0.79 -0.07
CA ASN A 137 -2.35 -0.41 -0.48
C ASN A 137 -3.09 -1.16 -1.58
N LEU A 138 -4.41 -1.33 -1.44
CA LEU A 138 -5.22 -1.99 -2.44
C LEU A 138 -5.25 -1.17 -3.75
N ALA A 139 -5.40 0.15 -3.69
CA ALA A 139 -5.32 1.00 -4.88
C ALA A 139 -3.94 0.92 -5.56
N ALA A 140 -2.85 0.85 -4.80
CA ALA A 140 -1.51 0.62 -5.35
C ALA A 140 -1.40 -0.71 -6.09
N LEU A 141 -1.89 -1.79 -5.51
CA LEU A 141 -1.85 -3.12 -6.14
C LEU A 141 -2.76 -3.20 -7.36
N VAL A 142 -3.96 -2.63 -7.31
CA VAL A 142 -4.88 -2.57 -8.46
C VAL A 142 -4.27 -1.73 -9.59
N GLY A 143 -3.70 -0.57 -9.27
CA GLY A 143 -3.07 0.29 -10.24
C GLY A 143 -1.89 -0.39 -10.93
N GLY A 144 -1.05 -1.09 -10.16
CA GLY A 144 0.02 -1.95 -10.65
C GLY A 144 -0.49 -3.07 -11.57
N ALA A 145 -1.54 -3.79 -11.16
CA ALA A 145 -2.12 -4.87 -11.94
C ALA A 145 -2.68 -4.37 -13.29
N VAL A 146 -3.40 -3.25 -13.28
CA VAL A 146 -3.94 -2.62 -14.50
C VAL A 146 -2.83 -2.22 -15.47
N THR A 147 -1.70 -1.70 -14.97
CA THR A 147 -0.54 -1.39 -15.81
C THR A 147 0.17 -2.62 -16.35
N ALA A 148 0.37 -3.63 -15.49
CA ALA A 148 1.07 -4.85 -15.87
C ALA A 148 0.31 -5.59 -16.99
N GLY A 149 -1.02 -5.56 -16.95
CA GLY A 149 -1.90 -6.20 -17.95
C GLY A 149 -1.86 -5.58 -19.35
N ARG A 150 -1.24 -4.40 -19.55
CA ARG A 150 -1.14 -3.76 -20.87
C ARG A 150 -0.07 -4.38 -21.76
N VAL A 151 0.95 -4.98 -21.17
CA VAL A 151 2.06 -5.58 -21.90
C VAL A 151 1.88 -7.10 -21.88
N PRO A 152 1.88 -7.78 -23.04
CA PRO A 152 1.84 -9.22 -23.08
C PRO A 152 3.15 -9.78 -22.50
N LEU A 153 3.09 -10.25 -21.27
CA LEU A 153 4.22 -10.83 -20.53
C LEU A 153 3.94 -12.30 -20.27
N SER A 154 4.97 -13.14 -20.33
CA SER A 154 4.86 -14.55 -19.90
C SER A 154 4.58 -14.64 -18.40
N PRO A 155 4.02 -15.76 -17.89
CA PRO A 155 3.73 -15.90 -16.46
C PRO A 155 4.95 -15.66 -15.56
N LEU A 156 6.13 -16.14 -15.98
CA LEU A 156 7.37 -15.90 -15.25
C LEU A 156 7.77 -14.42 -15.25
N GLN A 157 7.60 -13.72 -16.38
CA GLN A 157 7.89 -12.29 -16.47
C GLN A 157 6.95 -11.47 -15.58
N GLN A 158 5.67 -11.83 -15.51
CA GLN A 158 4.70 -11.20 -14.61
C GLN A 158 5.07 -11.44 -13.13
N ALA A 159 5.44 -12.67 -12.78
CA ALA A 159 5.92 -13.03 -11.44
C ALA A 159 7.13 -12.21 -11.00
N VAL A 160 8.14 -12.08 -11.88
CA VAL A 160 9.34 -11.29 -11.61
C VAL A 160 9.01 -9.79 -11.51
N LEU A 161 8.21 -9.26 -12.42
CA LEU A 161 7.79 -7.85 -12.39
C LEU A 161 7.03 -7.51 -11.11
N ALA A 162 6.11 -8.38 -10.69
CA ALA A 162 5.38 -8.24 -9.44
C ALA A 162 6.32 -8.29 -8.23
N ALA A 163 7.33 -9.17 -8.24
CA ALA A 163 8.31 -9.25 -7.16
C ALA A 163 9.12 -7.95 -7.04
N ILE A 164 9.62 -7.41 -8.17
CA ILE A 164 10.34 -6.13 -8.20
C ILE A 164 9.46 -5.00 -7.68
N PHE A 165 8.21 -4.91 -8.16
CA PHE A 165 7.24 -3.92 -7.71
C PHE A 165 7.02 -3.96 -6.19
N VAL A 166 6.83 -5.16 -5.63
CA VAL A 166 6.58 -5.34 -4.19
C VAL A 166 7.82 -5.03 -3.36
N VAL A 167 9.01 -5.43 -3.80
CA VAL A 167 10.26 -5.13 -3.08
C VAL A 167 10.47 -3.61 -3.02
N LEU A 168 10.31 -2.91 -4.14
CA LEU A 168 10.40 -1.45 -4.18
C LEU A 168 9.30 -0.80 -3.34
N GLY A 169 8.05 -1.28 -3.48
CA GLY A 169 6.90 -0.86 -2.69
C GLY A 169 7.12 -1.03 -1.17
N SER A 170 7.92 -2.02 -0.77
CA SER A 170 8.12 -2.35 0.64
C SER A 170 9.33 -1.67 1.26
N VAL A 171 10.11 -0.89 0.51
CA VAL A 171 11.30 -0.19 1.05
C VAL A 171 10.96 0.65 2.28
N GLY A 172 9.82 1.35 2.28
CA GLY A 172 9.38 2.12 3.44
C GLY A 172 9.05 1.25 4.66
N VAL A 173 8.47 0.07 4.43
CA VAL A 173 8.13 -0.90 5.48
C VAL A 173 9.36 -1.61 6.03
N LEU A 174 10.39 -1.83 5.20
CA LEU A 174 11.69 -2.42 5.56
C LEU A 174 12.63 -1.43 6.25
N ALA A 175 12.43 -0.12 6.05
CA ALA A 175 13.30 0.93 6.58
C ALA A 175 13.52 0.86 8.12
N PRO A 176 12.51 0.55 8.96
CA PRO A 176 12.70 0.38 10.40
C PRO A 176 13.75 -0.66 10.79
N TYR A 177 13.87 -1.77 10.04
CA TYR A 177 14.89 -2.79 10.32
C TYR A 177 16.29 -2.25 10.17
N VAL A 178 16.55 -1.54 9.07
CA VAL A 178 17.84 -0.91 8.80
C VAL A 178 18.15 0.12 9.89
N LEU A 179 17.14 0.86 10.37
CA LEU A 179 17.32 1.81 11.46
C LEU A 179 17.72 1.16 12.79
N THR A 180 17.24 -0.05 13.12
CA THR A 180 17.66 -0.77 14.34
C THR A 180 19.14 -1.15 14.33
N MET A 181 19.76 -1.25 13.15
CA MET A 181 21.18 -1.62 13.02
C MET A 181 22.12 -0.42 13.22
N ARG A 182 21.58 0.79 13.33
CA ARG A 182 22.37 2.03 13.47
C ARG A 182 22.46 2.46 14.93
N GLU A 183 23.52 3.17 15.27
CA GLU A 183 23.66 3.82 16.58
C GLU A 183 22.48 4.77 16.86
N GLY A 184 21.91 4.67 18.05
CA GLY A 184 20.70 5.41 18.45
C GLY A 184 19.42 5.01 17.70
N GLY A 185 19.39 3.81 17.08
CA GLY A 185 18.27 3.32 16.29
C GLY A 185 16.93 3.30 17.04
N GLU A 186 16.93 2.86 18.30
CA GLU A 186 15.70 2.76 19.12
C GLU A 186 15.06 4.13 19.36
N GLU A 187 15.84 5.15 19.73
CA GLU A 187 15.33 6.50 19.92
C GLU A 187 14.81 7.11 18.61
N ARG A 188 15.50 6.87 17.49
CA ARG A 188 15.08 7.33 16.16
C ARG A 188 13.76 6.69 15.76
N LEU A 189 13.58 5.40 16.04
CA LEU A 189 12.34 4.67 15.82
C LEU A 189 11.20 5.18 16.70
N ALA A 190 11.47 5.48 17.97
CA ALA A 190 10.47 6.07 18.86
C ALA A 190 9.99 7.44 18.36
N ARG A 191 10.91 8.31 17.94
CA ARG A 191 10.58 9.62 17.32
C ARG A 191 9.79 9.45 16.03
N LEU A 192 10.21 8.55 15.14
CA LEU A 192 9.51 8.25 13.89
C LEU A 192 8.09 7.73 14.15
N ARG A 193 7.92 6.79 15.09
CA ARG A 193 6.61 6.25 15.48
C ARG A 193 5.69 7.35 15.99
N ALA A 194 6.17 8.22 16.87
CA ALA A 194 5.37 9.33 17.42
C ALA A 194 4.94 10.29 16.29
N TRP A 195 5.86 10.65 15.40
CA TRP A 195 5.56 11.53 14.26
C TRP A 195 4.54 10.90 13.30
N LEU A 196 4.70 9.61 12.97
CA LEU A 196 3.78 8.89 12.11
C LEU A 196 2.38 8.79 12.72
N ILE A 197 2.27 8.47 14.02
CA ILE A 197 0.97 8.41 14.70
C ILE A 197 0.27 9.78 14.70
N LEU A 198 1.03 10.86 14.92
CA LEU A 198 0.52 12.23 14.91
C LEU A 198 0.02 12.64 13.52
N HIS A 199 0.75 12.32 12.46
CA HIS A 199 0.45 12.78 11.09
C HIS A 199 -0.29 11.75 10.23
N ASN A 200 -0.56 10.55 10.75
CA ASN A 200 -1.15 9.43 10.00
C ASN A 200 -2.41 9.82 9.22
N SER A 201 -3.34 10.54 9.86
CA SER A 201 -4.59 10.93 9.19
C SER A 201 -4.33 11.83 7.98
N ALA A 202 -3.41 12.79 8.12
CA ALA A 202 -3.04 13.70 7.04
C ALA A 202 -2.29 12.96 5.91
N LEU A 203 -1.32 12.11 6.26
CA LEU A 203 -0.58 11.30 5.29
C LEU A 203 -1.49 10.36 4.51
N THR A 204 -2.39 9.67 5.21
CA THR A 204 -3.37 8.78 4.58
C THR A 204 -4.27 9.55 3.62
N LEU A 205 -4.82 10.70 4.03
CA LEU A 205 -5.65 11.52 3.15
C LEU A 205 -4.88 12.06 1.94
N LEU A 206 -3.63 12.50 2.14
CA LEU A 206 -2.76 12.95 1.07
C LEU A 206 -2.51 11.84 0.05
N LEU A 207 -2.17 10.63 0.50
CA LEU A 207 -1.93 9.50 -0.39
C LEU A 207 -3.18 9.07 -1.13
N ILE A 208 -4.33 8.98 -0.45
CA ILE A 208 -5.62 8.70 -1.11
C ILE A 208 -5.92 9.79 -2.15
N ALA A 209 -5.63 11.06 -1.88
CA ALA A 209 -5.84 12.15 -2.84
C ALA A 209 -4.93 12.01 -4.07
N VAL A 210 -3.64 11.76 -3.87
CA VAL A 210 -2.68 11.54 -4.96
C VAL A 210 -3.11 10.37 -5.83
N PHE A 211 -3.48 9.23 -5.21
CA PHE A 211 -3.97 8.07 -5.93
C PHE A 211 -5.31 8.34 -6.62
N GLY A 212 -6.23 9.04 -5.96
CA GLY A 212 -7.52 9.44 -6.53
C GLY A 212 -7.35 10.25 -7.80
N LEU A 213 -6.47 11.27 -7.78
CA LEU A 213 -6.15 12.09 -8.95
C LEU A 213 -5.44 11.29 -10.04
N LEU A 214 -4.50 10.42 -9.67
CA LEU A 214 -3.76 9.58 -10.62
C LEU A 214 -4.68 8.59 -11.34
N PHE A 215 -5.59 7.93 -10.61
CA PHE A 215 -6.60 7.04 -11.17
C PHE A 215 -7.61 7.82 -12.02
N LEU A 216 -8.07 8.99 -11.56
CA LEU A 216 -8.97 9.84 -12.34
C LEU A 216 -8.33 10.24 -13.68
N ALA A 217 -7.11 10.77 -13.66
CA ALA A 217 -6.38 11.16 -14.86
C ALA A 217 -6.19 9.99 -15.82
N LYS A 218 -5.86 8.80 -15.29
CA LYS A 218 -5.65 7.61 -16.11
C LYS A 218 -6.94 7.05 -16.70
N GLY A 219 -8.02 7.02 -15.91
CA GLY A 219 -9.34 6.58 -16.37
C GLY A 219 -9.86 7.50 -17.47
N LEU A 220 -9.72 8.83 -17.31
CA LEU A 220 -10.08 9.81 -18.33
C LEU A 220 -9.26 9.61 -19.62
N ARG A 221 -7.93 9.51 -19.51
CA ARG A 221 -7.09 9.27 -20.68
C ARG A 221 -7.49 8.02 -21.44
N GLY A 222 -7.77 6.93 -20.73
CA GLY A 222 -8.17 5.66 -21.35
C GLY A 222 -9.60 5.64 -21.90
N LEU A 223 -10.43 6.65 -21.64
CA LEU A 223 -11.76 6.82 -22.26
C LEU A 223 -11.73 7.80 -23.44
N LEU A 224 -10.76 8.71 -23.46
CA LEU A 224 -10.61 9.75 -24.48
C LEU A 224 -9.61 9.37 -25.59
N SER A 225 -8.87 8.27 -25.42
CA SER A 225 -7.95 7.69 -26.42
C SER A 225 -8.66 6.68 -27.32
#